data_AF-A0A0H4C1X6-F1
#
_entry.id   AF-A0A0H4C1X6-F1
#
_cell.length_a   1.000
_cell.length_b   1.000
_cell.length_c   1.000
_cell.angle_alpha   90.00
_cell.angle_beta   90.00
_cell.angle_gamma   90.00
#
_symmetry.space_group_name_H-M   'P 1'
#
loop_
_entity.id
_entity.type
_entity.pdbx_description
1 polymer ?
#
loop_
_entity_poly.entity_id
_entity_poly.type
_entity_poly.pdbx_seq_one_letter_code
_entity_poly.pdbx_strand_id
1 'polypeptide(L)'
;MTTATTPVTPAPALASAVAARLPHRDGQPWTVAPYAAWWTTRPAARLTQEGRHGALIIAAHPWHTDIAWQLDDREPYDPDLRLDRMSPQAVARETLRLVLPRLDDATAVKYAHQPGDATRQRLLHLDLIGAAVRAHGAATYNALGVLPNSNTVAWANRGVRYAVSLVGANPACDVSLSGPVKAVEQVLPHFLPEPAAKTPRYPLRSVRTRLGRRLAAHLVQYTAVDQLDDGGLTFGDATGPFGYIAPAIDPAARVRDDTPVSAELHGVGIDHLMHLAAHLAR
;
A
#
# COMPACT_ATOMS: atom_id res chain seq x y z
N MET A 1 46.10 -3.21 -14.57
CA MET A 1 44.94 -2.50 -13.98
C MET A 1 44.34 -3.40 -12.91
N THR A 2 44.64 -3.13 -11.65
CA THR A 2 44.04 -3.80 -10.50
C THR A 2 42.66 -3.20 -10.27
N THR A 3 41.61 -3.98 -10.50
CA THR A 3 40.24 -3.66 -10.07
C THR A 3 40.24 -3.60 -8.55
N ALA A 4 40.24 -2.38 -8.01
CA ALA A 4 40.03 -2.16 -6.59
C ALA A 4 38.65 -2.74 -6.23
N THR A 5 38.66 -3.85 -5.50
CA THR A 5 37.44 -4.45 -4.96
C THR A 5 36.94 -3.49 -3.90
N THR A 6 35.88 -2.75 -4.21
CA THR A 6 35.22 -1.85 -3.26
C THR A 6 34.90 -2.67 -2.01
N PRO A 7 35.31 -2.23 -0.80
CA PRO A 7 35.05 -2.99 0.42
C PRO A 7 33.56 -3.22 0.57
N VAL A 8 33.15 -4.49 0.56
CA VAL A 8 31.77 -4.90 0.78
C VAL A 8 31.46 -4.61 2.25
N THR A 9 30.81 -3.49 2.51
CA THR A 9 30.35 -3.14 3.85
C THR A 9 29.24 -4.12 4.23
N PRO A 10 29.19 -4.67 5.46
CA PRO A 10 28.08 -5.54 5.86
C PRO A 10 26.74 -4.84 5.63
N ALA A 11 25.73 -5.62 5.23
CA ALA A 11 24.39 -5.10 5.01
C ALA A 11 23.91 -4.35 6.26
N PRO A 12 23.29 -3.17 6.13
CA PRO A 12 22.84 -2.41 7.31
C PRO A 12 21.88 -3.25 8.15
N ALA A 13 22.05 -3.25 9.47
CA ALA A 13 21.13 -3.93 10.39
C ALA A 13 19.66 -3.51 10.20
N LEU A 14 19.45 -2.25 9.79
CA LEU A 14 18.14 -1.72 9.41
C LEU A 14 17.51 -2.52 8.26
N ALA A 15 18.27 -2.86 7.22
CA ALA A 15 17.78 -3.56 6.05
C ALA A 15 17.28 -4.97 6.40
N SER A 16 18.01 -5.70 7.24
CA SER A 16 17.56 -7.00 7.78
C SER A 16 16.32 -6.86 8.66
N ALA A 17 16.24 -5.84 9.50
CA ALA A 17 15.07 -5.58 10.35
C ALA A 17 13.82 -5.17 9.54
N VAL A 18 14.00 -4.47 8.41
CA VAL A 18 12.92 -4.14 7.47
C VAL A 18 12.49 -5.39 6.71
N ALA A 19 13.42 -6.17 6.16
CA ALA A 19 13.14 -7.42 5.44
C ALA A 19 12.28 -8.38 6.27
N ALA A 20 12.57 -8.53 7.57
CA ALA A 20 11.81 -9.37 8.50
C ALA A 20 10.35 -8.89 8.75
N ARG A 21 10.00 -7.67 8.33
CA ARG A 21 8.66 -7.08 8.47
C ARG A 21 7.87 -7.07 7.16
N LEU A 22 8.52 -7.31 6.04
CA LEU A 22 7.87 -7.41 4.74
C LEU A 22 7.24 -8.80 4.56
N PRO A 23 6.11 -8.91 3.84
CA PRO A 23 5.45 -10.20 3.60
C PRO A 23 6.34 -11.20 2.87
N HIS A 24 6.14 -12.49 3.22
CA HIS A 24 6.74 -13.62 2.51
C HIS A 24 5.80 -14.07 1.41
N ARG A 25 6.04 -13.59 0.19
CA ARG A 25 5.24 -13.95 -0.98
C ARG A 25 5.49 -15.40 -1.33
N ASP A 26 4.43 -16.19 -1.47
CA ASP A 26 4.52 -17.65 -1.69
C ASP A 26 5.38 -18.38 -0.64
N GLY A 27 5.44 -17.85 0.59
CA GLY A 27 6.27 -18.38 1.67
C GLY A 27 7.76 -18.06 1.55
N GLN A 28 8.18 -17.31 0.53
CA GLN A 28 9.58 -16.97 0.30
C GLN A 28 9.99 -15.72 1.10
N PRO A 29 11.01 -15.81 1.98
CA PRO A 29 11.48 -14.66 2.73
C PRO A 29 12.29 -13.71 1.84
N TRP A 30 12.43 -12.47 2.30
CA TRP A 30 13.36 -11.52 1.70
C TRP A 30 14.81 -11.88 2.06
N THR A 31 15.66 -11.95 1.05
CA THR A 31 17.11 -12.10 1.18
C THR A 31 17.76 -10.73 1.17
N VAL A 32 18.73 -10.51 2.06
CA VAL A 32 19.45 -9.25 2.20
C VAL A 32 20.91 -9.45 1.84
N ALA A 33 21.39 -8.67 0.88
CA ALA A 33 22.81 -8.65 0.51
C ALA A 33 23.35 -7.21 0.55
N PRO A 34 24.63 -7.02 0.92
CA PRO A 34 25.31 -5.74 0.70
C PRO A 34 25.16 -5.27 -0.75
N TYR A 35 25.00 -3.96 -0.93
CA TYR A 35 24.89 -3.36 -2.25
C TYR A 35 25.55 -1.99 -2.28
N ALA A 36 26.26 -1.69 -3.36
CA ALA A 36 26.93 -0.41 -3.58
C ALA A 36 26.04 0.47 -4.46
N ALA A 37 25.14 1.21 -3.83
CA ALA A 37 24.28 2.17 -4.50
C ALA A 37 25.11 3.38 -4.96
N TRP A 38 25.20 3.62 -6.26
CA TRP A 38 26.10 4.64 -6.82
C TRP A 38 25.68 6.09 -6.50
N TRP A 39 24.41 6.30 -6.14
CA TRP A 39 23.85 7.60 -5.73
C TRP A 39 24.10 7.94 -4.25
N THR A 40 24.74 7.06 -3.47
CA THR A 40 25.07 7.32 -2.06
C THR A 40 26.42 6.74 -1.69
N THR A 41 27.09 7.39 -0.74
CA THR A 41 28.32 6.87 -0.13
C THR A 41 28.04 6.07 1.14
N ARG A 42 26.77 5.94 1.54
CA ARG A 42 26.36 5.23 2.74
C ARG A 42 26.20 3.73 2.50
N PRO A 43 26.34 2.90 3.55
CA PRO A 43 26.07 1.48 3.45
C PRO A 43 24.63 1.25 2.97
N ALA A 44 24.49 0.49 1.89
CA ALA A 44 23.21 0.07 1.35
C ALA A 44 23.12 -1.45 1.28
N ALA A 45 21.89 -1.95 1.26
CA ALA A 45 21.59 -3.35 1.00
C ALA A 45 20.54 -3.49 -0.08
N ARG A 46 20.69 -4.56 -0.85
CA ARG A 46 19.73 -5.04 -1.82
C ARG A 46 18.91 -6.14 -1.18
N LEU A 47 17.59 -5.97 -1.23
CA LEU A 47 16.58 -6.90 -0.78
C LEU A 47 15.96 -7.55 -2.01
N THR A 48 16.07 -8.87 -2.12
CA THR A 48 15.44 -9.68 -3.17
C THR A 48 14.52 -10.72 -2.55
N GLN A 49 13.56 -11.20 -3.32
CA GLN A 49 12.66 -12.28 -2.91
C GLN A 49 12.56 -13.26 -4.07
N GLU A 50 12.68 -14.55 -3.80
CA GLU A 50 12.58 -15.58 -4.84
C GLU A 50 11.22 -15.49 -5.54
N GLY A 51 11.23 -15.56 -6.88
CA GLY A 51 10.01 -15.45 -7.69
C GLY A 51 9.49 -14.01 -7.91
N ARG A 52 10.05 -13.00 -7.24
CA ARG A 52 9.77 -11.58 -7.51
C ARG A 52 10.84 -11.02 -8.43
N HIS A 53 10.40 -10.34 -9.49
CA HIS A 53 11.29 -9.57 -10.35
C HIS A 53 11.68 -8.25 -9.69
N GLY A 54 12.94 -7.86 -9.85
CA GLY A 54 13.49 -6.67 -9.24
C GLY A 54 13.84 -6.81 -7.76
N ALA A 55 14.21 -5.68 -7.17
CA ALA A 55 14.75 -5.62 -5.82
C ALA A 55 14.41 -4.28 -5.15
N LEU A 56 14.48 -4.25 -3.83
CA LEU A 56 14.47 -3.02 -3.05
C LEU A 56 15.90 -2.69 -2.63
N ILE A 57 16.29 -1.43 -2.70
CA ILE A 57 17.56 -0.92 -2.18
C ILE A 57 17.26 -0.07 -0.95
N ILE A 58 17.90 -0.37 0.17
CA ILE A 58 17.80 0.41 1.42
C ILE A 58 19.18 0.94 1.77
N ALA A 59 19.32 2.26 1.83
CA ALA A 59 20.51 2.95 2.31
C ALA A 59 20.22 3.61 3.66
N ALA A 60 21.05 3.29 4.67
CA ALA A 60 20.88 3.79 6.03
C ALA A 60 21.79 5.00 6.27
N HIS A 61 21.21 6.16 6.56
CA HIS A 61 21.92 7.37 6.93
C HIS A 61 21.77 7.62 8.44
N PRO A 62 22.55 8.52 9.07
CA PRO A 62 22.44 8.74 10.51
C PRO A 62 21.08 9.28 10.98
N TRP A 63 20.32 9.95 10.09
CA TRP A 63 19.07 10.65 10.42
C TRP A 63 17.90 10.34 9.47
N HIS A 64 18.16 9.59 8.39
CA HIS A 64 17.14 9.26 7.39
C HIS A 64 17.44 7.92 6.73
N THR A 65 16.42 7.36 6.09
CA THR A 65 16.51 6.17 5.27
C THR A 65 16.14 6.53 3.85
N ASP A 66 17.01 6.15 2.92
CA ASP A 66 16.77 6.26 1.49
C ASP A 66 16.38 4.88 0.95
N ILE A 67 15.31 4.82 0.15
CA ILE A 67 14.73 3.60 -0.40
C ILE A 67 14.58 3.78 -1.90
N ALA A 68 15.04 2.81 -2.68
CA ALA A 68 14.80 2.74 -4.11
C ALA A 68 14.26 1.37 -4.51
N TRP A 69 13.60 1.27 -5.66
CA TRP A 69 13.35 0.00 -6.33
C TRP A 69 14.23 -0.15 -7.55
N GLN A 70 14.57 -1.40 -7.86
CA GLN A 70 15.47 -1.78 -8.94
C GLN A 70 14.77 -2.82 -9.82
N LEU A 71 14.79 -2.66 -11.15
CA LEU A 71 14.43 -3.75 -12.06
C LEU A 71 15.68 -4.56 -12.41
N ASP A 72 15.50 -5.81 -12.84
CA ASP A 72 16.60 -6.76 -13.07
C ASP A 72 17.69 -6.25 -14.03
N ASP A 73 17.36 -5.33 -14.93
CA ASP A 73 18.24 -4.75 -15.95
C ASP A 73 18.44 -3.23 -15.82
N ARG A 74 17.97 -2.62 -14.73
CA ARG A 74 18.01 -1.16 -14.55
C ARG A 74 18.43 -0.81 -13.14
N GLU A 75 19.58 -0.15 -13.02
CA GLU A 75 20.03 0.46 -11.77
C GLU A 75 19.18 1.69 -11.40
N PRO A 76 18.79 1.86 -10.12
CA PRO A 76 18.11 3.07 -9.66
C PRO A 76 19.05 4.27 -9.75
N TYR A 77 18.54 5.42 -10.18
CA TYR A 77 19.36 6.64 -10.34
C TYR A 77 19.44 7.48 -9.07
N ASP A 78 18.35 7.50 -8.32
CA ASP A 78 18.14 8.23 -7.09
C ASP A 78 17.18 7.42 -6.20
N PRO A 79 17.07 7.75 -4.90
CA PRO A 79 16.06 7.12 -4.07
C PRO A 79 14.64 7.52 -4.49
N ASP A 80 13.76 6.54 -4.67
CA ASP A 80 12.32 6.74 -4.90
C ASP A 80 11.60 7.30 -3.66
N LEU A 81 12.15 7.06 -2.48
CA LEU A 81 11.59 7.52 -1.22
C LEU A 81 12.69 7.85 -0.21
N ARG A 82 12.61 9.03 0.39
CA ARG A 82 13.42 9.45 1.54
C ARG A 82 12.54 9.63 2.77
N LEU A 83 12.93 9.00 3.87
CA LEU A 83 12.24 9.07 5.15
C LEU A 83 13.17 9.64 6.21
N ASP A 84 12.79 10.70 6.91
CA ASP A 84 13.56 11.29 8.03
C ASP A 84 13.47 10.44 9.32
N ARG A 85 13.61 9.12 9.16
CA ARG A 85 13.35 8.11 10.19
C ARG A 85 14.22 6.88 9.97
N MET A 86 14.53 6.21 11.09
CA MET A 86 15.34 4.99 11.13
C MET A 86 14.60 3.79 11.75
N SER A 87 13.33 3.96 12.14
CA SER A 87 12.54 2.88 12.73
C SER A 87 12.20 1.82 11.66
N PRO A 88 12.59 0.55 11.83
CA PRO A 88 12.32 -0.50 10.84
C PRO A 88 10.83 -0.68 10.54
N GLN A 89 9.96 -0.43 11.52
CA GLN A 89 8.52 -0.53 11.34
C GLN A 89 7.97 0.59 10.44
N ALA A 90 8.41 1.83 10.66
CA ALA A 90 7.99 2.97 9.84
C ALA A 90 8.53 2.84 8.41
N VAL A 91 9.78 2.40 8.26
CA VAL A 91 10.40 2.15 6.95
C VAL A 91 9.63 1.07 6.20
N ALA A 92 9.40 -0.11 6.81
CA ALA A 92 8.65 -1.19 6.18
C ALA A 92 7.24 -0.77 5.76
N ARG A 93 6.53 0.00 6.60
CA ARG A 93 5.19 0.53 6.31
C ARG A 93 5.18 1.38 5.05
N GLU A 94 6.08 2.36 4.94
CA GLU A 94 6.14 3.22 3.76
C GLU A 94 6.66 2.49 2.52
N THR A 95 7.57 1.52 2.69
CA THR A 95 7.98 0.61 1.61
C THR A 95 6.77 -0.14 1.03
N LEU A 96 5.92 -0.71 1.90
CA LEU A 96 4.69 -1.42 1.49
C LEU A 96 3.67 -0.48 0.83
N ARG A 97 3.55 0.76 1.34
CA ARG A 97 2.56 1.73 0.87
C ARG A 97 2.95 2.40 -0.44
N LEU A 98 4.23 2.72 -0.63
CA LEU A 98 4.68 3.61 -1.70
C LEU A 98 5.64 2.96 -2.70
N VAL A 99 6.54 2.10 -2.25
CA VAL A 99 7.67 1.62 -3.08
C VAL A 99 7.35 0.29 -3.76
N LEU A 100 6.86 -0.69 -3.01
CA LEU A 100 6.52 -2.01 -3.54
C LEU A 100 5.44 -1.99 -4.64
N PRO A 101 4.35 -1.20 -4.52
CA PRO A 101 3.38 -1.10 -5.61
C PRO A 101 4.03 -0.59 -6.90
N ARG A 102 4.96 0.36 -6.82
CA ARG A 102 5.66 0.92 -7.98
C ARG A 102 6.62 -0.09 -8.61
N LEU A 103 7.32 -0.88 -7.80
CA LEU A 103 8.17 -1.97 -8.28
C LEU A 103 7.33 -3.01 -9.03
N ASP A 104 6.20 -3.43 -8.44
CA ASP A 104 5.33 -4.42 -9.04
C ASP A 104 4.70 -3.88 -10.34
N ASP A 105 4.25 -2.61 -10.37
CA ASP A 105 3.73 -1.94 -11.57
C ASP A 105 4.77 -1.87 -12.69
N ALA A 106 6.00 -1.43 -12.36
CA ALA A 106 7.09 -1.32 -13.32
C ALA A 106 7.49 -2.70 -13.87
N THR A 107 7.47 -3.73 -13.02
CA THR A 107 7.66 -5.13 -13.40
C THR A 107 6.57 -5.59 -14.35
N ALA A 108 5.30 -5.34 -14.03
CA ALA A 108 4.17 -5.74 -14.87
C ALA A 108 4.23 -5.09 -16.25
N VAL A 109 4.56 -3.79 -16.32
CA VAL A 109 4.75 -3.07 -17.59
C VAL A 109 5.92 -3.65 -18.37
N LYS A 110 7.07 -3.86 -17.72
CA LYS A 110 8.27 -4.37 -18.36
C LYS A 110 8.02 -5.75 -18.97
N TYR A 111 7.35 -6.65 -18.25
CA TYR A 111 7.14 -8.02 -18.70
C TYR A 111 5.78 -8.25 -19.39
N ALA A 112 5.03 -7.19 -19.71
CA ALA A 112 3.73 -7.27 -20.38
C ALA A 112 3.76 -7.96 -21.75
N HIS A 113 4.92 -7.94 -22.42
CA HIS A 113 5.13 -8.56 -23.73
C HIS A 113 5.45 -10.06 -23.67
N GLN A 114 5.72 -10.60 -22.49
CA GLN A 114 5.89 -12.04 -22.32
C GLN A 114 4.52 -12.72 -22.37
N PRO A 115 4.38 -13.88 -23.04
CA PRO A 115 3.14 -14.63 -23.08
C PRO A 115 2.83 -15.21 -21.69
N GLY A 116 2.28 -14.37 -20.82
CA GLY A 116 1.71 -14.73 -19.53
C GLY A 116 0.21 -14.47 -19.56
N ASP A 117 -0.57 -15.43 -19.10
CA ASP A 117 -2.01 -15.21 -18.91
C ASP A 117 -2.20 -14.19 -17.78
N ALA A 118 -2.45 -12.93 -18.15
CA ALA A 118 -2.73 -11.84 -17.20
C ALA A 118 -3.86 -12.22 -16.24
N THR A 119 -4.83 -13.03 -16.68
CA THR A 119 -5.89 -13.55 -15.82
C THR A 119 -5.34 -14.50 -14.77
N ARG A 120 -4.45 -15.42 -15.15
CA ARG A 120 -3.76 -16.29 -14.18
C ARG A 120 -2.98 -15.48 -13.15
N GLN A 121 -2.25 -14.45 -13.56
CA GLN A 121 -1.49 -13.60 -12.62
C GLN A 121 -2.42 -12.86 -11.65
N ARG A 122 -3.52 -12.26 -12.12
CA ARG A 122 -4.53 -11.65 -11.25
C ARG A 122 -5.08 -12.65 -10.23
N LEU A 123 -5.44 -13.85 -10.67
CA LEU A 123 -6.00 -14.88 -9.78
C LEU A 123 -5.00 -15.34 -8.72
N LEU A 124 -3.71 -15.47 -9.07
CA LEU A 124 -2.65 -15.78 -8.11
C LEU A 124 -2.48 -14.67 -7.07
N HIS A 125 -2.47 -13.40 -7.49
CA HIS A 125 -2.39 -12.27 -6.57
C HIS A 125 -3.60 -12.18 -5.63
N LEU A 126 -4.81 -12.41 -6.14
CA LEU A 126 -6.02 -12.42 -5.32
C LEU A 126 -6.05 -13.60 -4.36
N ASP A 127 -5.52 -14.76 -4.77
CA ASP A 127 -5.42 -15.91 -3.87
C ASP A 127 -4.38 -15.68 -2.76
N LEU A 128 -3.27 -14.99 -3.03
CA LEU A 128 -2.33 -14.55 -1.97
C LEU A 128 -3.00 -13.67 -0.91
N ILE A 129 -3.78 -12.68 -1.36
CA ILE A 129 -4.55 -11.80 -0.46
C ILE A 129 -5.59 -12.64 0.30
N GLY A 130 -6.36 -13.45 -0.41
CA GLY A 130 -7.40 -14.29 0.16
C GLY A 130 -6.83 -15.27 1.20
N ALA A 131 -5.70 -15.92 0.89
CA ALA A 131 -5.02 -16.84 1.79
C ALA A 131 -4.52 -16.13 3.05
N ALA A 132 -3.95 -14.93 2.92
CA ALA A 132 -3.48 -14.14 4.07
C ALA A 132 -4.64 -13.79 5.01
N VAL A 133 -5.79 -13.35 4.48
CA VAL A 133 -6.96 -13.02 5.31
C VAL A 133 -7.61 -14.30 5.90
N ARG A 134 -7.68 -15.40 5.13
CA ARG A 134 -8.16 -16.71 5.62
C ARG A 134 -7.31 -17.25 6.77
N ALA A 135 -5.99 -17.05 6.74
CA ALA A 135 -5.08 -17.44 7.81
C ALA A 135 -5.41 -16.75 9.16
N HIS A 136 -6.18 -15.66 9.12
CA HIS A 136 -6.66 -14.95 10.30
C HIS A 136 -8.16 -15.15 10.58
N GLY A 137 -8.81 -16.09 9.90
CA GLY A 137 -10.15 -16.57 10.22
C GLY A 137 -11.28 -16.00 9.38
N ALA A 138 -11.02 -15.12 8.40
CA ALA A 138 -12.09 -14.63 7.52
C ALA A 138 -12.43 -15.64 6.43
N ALA A 139 -13.71 -15.75 6.08
CA ALA A 139 -14.13 -16.44 4.87
C ALA A 139 -14.05 -15.50 3.67
N THR A 140 -13.42 -15.97 2.58
CA THR A 140 -13.24 -15.19 1.35
C THR A 140 -14.03 -15.79 0.20
N TYR A 141 -14.52 -14.93 -0.68
CA TYR A 141 -15.24 -15.29 -1.88
C TYR A 141 -14.56 -14.68 -3.11
N ASN A 142 -14.31 -15.49 -4.14
CA ASN A 142 -13.73 -15.04 -5.39
C ASN A 142 -14.84 -14.86 -6.44
N ALA A 143 -14.77 -13.77 -7.19
CA ALA A 143 -15.71 -13.44 -8.26
C ALA A 143 -15.02 -12.85 -9.48
N LEU A 144 -15.73 -12.85 -10.61
CA LEU A 144 -15.42 -11.92 -11.69
C LEU A 144 -15.69 -10.50 -11.19
N GLY A 145 -14.80 -9.57 -11.53
CA GLY A 145 -14.98 -8.18 -11.15
C GLY A 145 -15.99 -7.48 -12.07
N VAL A 146 -16.43 -6.30 -11.65
CA VAL A 146 -17.43 -5.50 -12.37
C VAL A 146 -16.89 -4.85 -13.64
N LEU A 147 -15.57 -4.70 -13.76
CA LEU A 147 -14.91 -4.15 -14.94
C LEU A 147 -14.46 -5.27 -15.89
N PRO A 148 -14.36 -5.02 -17.21
CA PRO A 148 -13.74 -5.96 -18.13
C PRO A 148 -12.32 -6.32 -17.67
N ASN A 149 -11.92 -7.58 -17.85
CA ASN A 149 -10.60 -8.08 -17.47
C ASN A 149 -10.25 -7.86 -15.98
N SER A 150 -11.25 -7.95 -15.11
CA SER A 150 -11.06 -7.82 -13.67
C SER A 150 -11.53 -9.03 -12.88
N ASN A 151 -10.88 -9.26 -11.75
CA ASN A 151 -11.22 -10.31 -10.79
C ASN A 151 -11.25 -9.68 -9.39
N THR A 152 -12.10 -10.22 -8.53
CA THR A 152 -12.31 -9.68 -7.19
C THR A 152 -12.23 -10.79 -6.15
N VAL A 153 -11.57 -10.52 -5.02
CA VAL A 153 -11.71 -11.29 -3.79
C VAL A 153 -12.42 -10.43 -2.74
N ALA A 154 -13.46 -10.96 -2.13
CA ALA A 154 -14.28 -10.27 -1.15
C ALA A 154 -14.39 -11.04 0.15
N TRP A 155 -14.52 -10.33 1.26
CA TRP A 155 -14.80 -10.90 2.57
C TRP A 155 -15.58 -9.90 3.41
N ALA A 156 -16.10 -10.35 4.54
CA ALA A 156 -16.76 -9.48 5.50
C ALA A 156 -16.27 -9.78 6.90
N ASN A 157 -16.13 -8.74 7.71
CA ASN A 157 -15.77 -8.86 9.10
C ASN A 157 -16.25 -7.64 9.91
N ARG A 158 -16.73 -7.86 11.15
CA ARG A 158 -17.21 -6.82 12.09
C ARG A 158 -18.12 -5.75 11.45
N GLY A 159 -19.01 -6.16 10.54
CA GLY A 159 -19.93 -5.25 9.86
C GLY A 159 -19.33 -4.44 8.71
N VAL A 160 -18.04 -4.64 8.39
CA VAL A 160 -17.40 -4.11 7.19
C VAL A 160 -17.33 -5.22 6.14
N ARG A 161 -17.65 -4.86 4.90
CA ARG A 161 -17.45 -5.69 3.72
C ARG A 161 -16.29 -5.11 2.93
N TYR A 162 -15.36 -5.97 2.57
CA TYR A 162 -14.19 -5.64 1.77
C TYR A 162 -14.30 -6.32 0.42
N ALA A 163 -13.92 -5.63 -0.64
CA ALA A 163 -13.73 -6.19 -1.96
C ALA A 163 -12.43 -5.64 -2.53
N VAL A 164 -11.53 -6.54 -2.90
CA VAL A 164 -10.26 -6.19 -3.55
C VAL A 164 -10.33 -6.62 -5.00
N SER A 165 -10.16 -5.67 -5.91
CA SER A 165 -10.23 -5.90 -7.34
C SER A 165 -8.89 -5.62 -8.01
N LEU A 166 -8.52 -6.49 -8.94
CA LEU A 166 -7.38 -6.30 -9.85
C LEU A 166 -7.90 -6.20 -11.27
N VAL A 167 -7.34 -5.27 -12.05
CA VAL A 167 -7.74 -5.01 -13.45
C VAL A 167 -6.52 -5.20 -14.36
N GLY A 168 -6.69 -5.96 -15.45
CA GLY A 168 -5.61 -6.17 -16.42
C GLY A 168 -4.44 -6.94 -15.82
N ALA A 169 -3.20 -6.48 -16.05
CA ALA A 169 -2.00 -7.06 -15.46
C ALA A 169 -1.45 -6.22 -14.29
N ASN A 170 -2.15 -5.15 -13.90
CA ASN A 170 -1.71 -4.22 -12.88
C ASN A 170 -1.77 -4.91 -11.50
N PRO A 171 -0.65 -4.96 -10.73
CA PRO A 171 -0.63 -5.51 -9.38
C PRO A 171 -1.13 -4.53 -8.30
N ALA A 172 -1.27 -3.24 -8.60
CA ALA A 172 -1.95 -2.30 -7.72
C ALA A 172 -3.47 -2.57 -7.70
N CYS A 173 -4.01 -2.75 -6.50
CA CYS A 173 -5.40 -3.10 -6.27
C CYS A 173 -6.29 -1.89 -6.02
N ASP A 174 -7.56 -2.05 -6.40
CA ASP A 174 -8.67 -1.25 -5.90
C ASP A 174 -9.30 -1.97 -4.70
N VAL A 175 -9.52 -1.26 -3.60
CA VAL A 175 -10.09 -1.78 -2.36
C VAL A 175 -11.36 -1.01 -2.05
N SER A 176 -12.51 -1.67 -2.20
CA SER A 176 -13.79 -1.14 -1.76
C SER A 176 -14.07 -1.64 -0.34
N LEU A 177 -14.50 -0.73 0.53
CA LEU A 177 -14.95 -1.03 1.88
C LEU A 177 -16.33 -0.40 2.13
N SER A 178 -17.26 -1.18 2.69
CA SER A 178 -18.59 -0.68 3.05
C SER A 178 -19.01 -1.17 4.42
N GLY A 179 -19.57 -0.29 5.24
CA GLY A 179 -19.96 -0.63 6.61
C GLY A 179 -20.26 0.59 7.48
N PRO A 180 -20.35 0.41 8.80
CA PRO A 180 -20.49 1.51 9.76
C PRO A 180 -19.35 2.53 9.67
N VAL A 181 -19.68 3.83 9.72
CA VAL A 181 -18.69 4.92 9.67
C VAL A 181 -17.57 4.75 10.70
N LYS A 182 -17.89 4.28 11.91
CA LYS A 182 -16.89 4.05 12.96
C LYS A 182 -15.86 2.99 12.56
N ALA A 183 -16.29 1.92 11.90
CA ALA A 183 -15.40 0.85 11.47
C ALA A 183 -14.53 1.33 10.30
N VAL A 184 -15.10 2.11 9.38
CA VAL A 184 -14.37 2.74 8.28
C VAL A 184 -13.31 3.74 8.77
N GLU A 185 -13.63 4.56 9.78
CA GLU A 185 -12.69 5.45 10.47
C GLU A 185 -11.51 4.68 11.09
N GLN A 186 -11.72 3.45 11.56
CA GLN A 186 -10.65 2.62 12.12
C GLN A 186 -9.77 1.98 11.04
N VAL A 187 -10.36 1.62 9.90
CA VAL A 187 -9.68 0.88 8.82
C VAL A 187 -8.84 1.81 7.93
N LEU A 188 -9.42 2.93 7.47
CA LEU A 188 -8.76 3.81 6.50
C LEU A 188 -7.34 4.27 6.91
N PRO A 189 -7.07 4.63 8.19
CA PRO A 189 -5.73 5.05 8.62
C PRO A 189 -4.60 4.04 8.35
N HIS A 190 -4.92 2.75 8.22
CA HIS A 190 -3.92 1.74 7.91
C HIS A 190 -3.33 1.90 6.49
N PHE A 191 -4.06 2.55 5.57
CA PHE A 191 -3.65 2.76 4.19
C PHE A 191 -3.04 4.14 3.92
N LEU A 192 -3.22 5.09 4.84
CA LEU A 192 -2.82 6.49 4.68
C LEU A 192 -1.42 6.76 5.24
N PRO A 193 -0.83 7.96 5.07
CA PRO A 193 0.36 8.34 5.83
C PRO A 193 0.14 8.27 7.34
N GLU A 194 1.22 8.34 8.12
CA GLU A 194 1.08 8.56 9.55
C GLU A 194 0.48 9.94 9.86
N PRO A 195 -0.22 10.10 10.99
CA PRO A 195 -0.83 11.36 11.33
C PRO A 195 0.22 12.46 11.51
N ALA A 196 -0.05 13.65 10.97
CA ALA A 196 0.84 14.79 11.14
C ALA A 196 0.96 15.16 12.63
N ALA A 197 2.18 15.50 13.07
CA ALA A 197 2.45 15.89 14.47
C ALA A 197 1.60 17.09 14.95
N LYS A 198 1.11 17.90 14.02
CA LYS A 198 0.11 18.94 14.26
C LYS A 198 -1.02 18.76 13.27
N THR A 199 -2.22 18.48 13.77
CA THR A 199 -3.42 18.49 12.95
C THR A 199 -3.60 19.89 12.37
N PRO A 200 -3.69 20.04 11.04
CA PRO A 200 -3.95 21.33 10.43
C PRO A 200 -5.27 21.89 10.97
N ARG A 201 -5.25 23.15 11.46
CA ARG A 201 -6.48 23.87 11.87
C ARG A 201 -7.25 24.40 10.65
N TYR A 202 -7.36 23.63 9.57
CA TYR A 202 -8.15 24.05 8.42
C TYR A 202 -9.63 23.96 8.79
N PRO A 203 -10.38 25.07 8.77
CA PRO A 203 -11.81 24.98 8.95
C PRO A 203 -12.37 24.27 7.71
N LEU A 204 -13.05 23.13 7.91
CA LEU A 204 -13.69 22.30 6.87
C LEU A 204 -14.91 23.00 6.23
N ARG A 205 -14.76 24.28 5.85
CA ARG A 205 -15.86 25.15 5.36
C ARG A 205 -16.40 24.70 4.01
N SER A 206 -15.59 24.00 3.23
CA SER A 206 -15.98 23.45 1.92
C SER A 206 -16.87 22.22 2.04
N VAL A 207 -16.83 21.48 3.16
CA VAL A 207 -17.57 20.22 3.32
C VAL A 207 -18.97 20.47 3.89
N ARG A 208 -19.99 20.25 3.05
CA ARG A 208 -21.39 20.64 3.34
C ARG A 208 -22.17 19.58 4.12
N THR A 209 -21.92 18.29 3.86
CA THR A 209 -22.71 17.19 4.45
C THR A 209 -22.28 16.89 5.88
N ARG A 210 -23.20 16.35 6.70
CA ARG A 210 -22.87 15.96 8.09
C ARG A 210 -21.89 14.79 8.13
N LEU A 211 -22.11 13.77 7.29
CA LEU A 211 -21.24 12.60 7.20
C LEU A 211 -19.85 13.01 6.67
N GLY A 212 -19.83 13.81 5.60
CA GLY A 212 -18.59 14.32 5.02
C GLY A 212 -17.78 15.11 6.05
N ARG A 213 -18.41 15.99 6.83
CA ARG A 213 -17.69 16.75 7.88
C ARG A 213 -17.07 15.85 8.95
N ARG A 214 -17.78 14.80 9.38
CA ARG A 214 -17.24 13.83 10.35
C ARG A 214 -16.01 13.12 9.79
N LEU A 215 -16.12 12.57 8.58
CA LEU A 215 -15.04 11.82 7.94
C LEU A 215 -13.86 12.71 7.57
N ALA A 216 -14.10 13.91 7.05
CA ALA A 216 -13.04 14.88 6.77
C ALA A 216 -12.31 15.31 8.04
N ALA A 217 -13.01 15.50 9.17
CA ALA A 217 -12.38 15.84 10.45
C ALA A 217 -11.47 14.72 10.98
N HIS A 218 -11.80 13.46 10.67
CA HIS A 218 -10.96 12.31 10.98
C HIS A 218 -9.77 12.21 10.03
N LEU A 219 -10.01 12.28 8.72
CA LEU A 219 -9.02 12.05 7.67
C LEU A 219 -7.98 13.17 7.52
N VAL A 220 -8.32 14.42 7.84
CA VAL A 220 -7.41 15.58 7.74
C VAL A 220 -6.14 15.44 8.61
N GLN A 221 -6.16 14.53 9.58
CA GLN A 221 -4.99 14.21 10.39
C GLN A 221 -3.92 13.45 9.59
N TYR A 222 -4.33 12.72 8.55
CA TYR A 222 -3.50 11.81 7.78
C TYR A 222 -3.20 12.34 6.37
N THR A 223 -4.15 13.02 5.75
CA THR A 223 -4.04 13.44 4.35
C THR A 223 -4.92 14.65 4.04
N ALA A 224 -4.67 15.31 2.91
CA ALA A 224 -5.59 16.29 2.34
C ALA A 224 -6.94 15.61 1.99
N VAL A 225 -8.03 16.36 2.15
CA VAL A 225 -9.40 15.91 1.91
C VAL A 225 -10.18 17.04 1.26
N ASP A 226 -10.84 16.73 0.14
CA ASP A 226 -11.70 17.67 -0.58
C ASP A 226 -13.08 17.06 -0.83
N GLN A 227 -14.11 17.90 -0.86
CA GLN A 227 -15.45 17.48 -1.26
C GLN A 227 -15.65 17.74 -2.76
N LEU A 228 -16.10 16.72 -3.49
CA LEU A 228 -16.43 16.82 -4.91
C LEU A 228 -17.86 17.34 -5.11
N ASP A 229 -18.20 17.68 -6.35
CA ASP A 229 -19.51 18.25 -6.73
C ASP A 229 -20.69 17.30 -6.46
N ASP A 230 -20.45 15.99 -6.48
CA ASP A 230 -21.42 14.95 -6.13
C ASP A 230 -21.68 14.83 -4.62
N GLY A 231 -20.93 15.57 -3.80
CA GLY A 231 -20.99 15.57 -2.35
C GLY A 231 -20.14 14.50 -1.66
N GLY A 232 -19.47 13.63 -2.41
CA GLY A 232 -18.48 12.67 -1.90
C GLY A 232 -17.17 13.34 -1.52
N LEU A 233 -16.29 12.59 -0.85
CA LEU A 233 -14.97 13.09 -0.44
C LEU A 233 -13.87 12.38 -1.22
N THR A 234 -12.93 13.13 -1.78
CA THR A 234 -11.65 12.60 -2.24
C THR A 234 -10.59 12.78 -1.15
N PHE A 235 -9.66 11.84 -1.04
CA PHE A 235 -8.57 11.88 -0.07
C PHE A 235 -7.34 11.12 -0.58
N GLY A 236 -6.19 11.40 0.02
CA GLY A 236 -4.90 10.79 -0.33
C GLY A 236 -3.98 11.72 -1.12
N ASP A 237 -2.88 11.16 -1.63
CA ASP A 237 -1.90 11.88 -2.46
C ASP A 237 -1.67 11.14 -3.80
N ALA A 238 -1.05 11.79 -4.77
CA ALA A 238 -0.79 11.22 -6.10
C ALA A 238 0.31 10.13 -6.09
N THR A 239 1.13 10.10 -5.05
CA THR A 239 2.31 9.23 -4.92
C THR A 239 2.00 7.88 -4.26
N GLY A 240 0.95 7.80 -3.44
CA GLY A 240 0.52 6.59 -2.73
C GLY A 240 -0.98 6.32 -2.85
N PRO A 241 -1.55 5.52 -1.92
CA PRO A 241 -2.97 5.23 -1.94
C PRO A 241 -3.82 6.50 -1.81
N PHE A 242 -4.76 6.63 -2.72
CA PHE A 242 -5.78 7.67 -2.73
C PHE A 242 -7.16 7.03 -2.83
N GLY A 243 -8.20 7.78 -2.56
CA GLY A 243 -9.52 7.20 -2.49
C GLY A 243 -10.66 8.19 -2.54
N TYR A 244 -11.85 7.61 -2.52
CA TYR A 244 -13.10 8.31 -2.56
C TYR A 244 -14.06 7.73 -1.52
N ILE A 245 -14.83 8.60 -0.87
CA ILE A 245 -15.93 8.22 0.02
C ILE A 245 -17.23 8.69 -0.63
N ALA A 246 -18.14 7.75 -0.84
CA ALA A 246 -19.45 8.05 -1.42
C ALA A 246 -20.27 8.98 -0.51
N PRO A 247 -21.05 9.90 -1.10
CA PRO A 247 -21.97 10.74 -0.33
C PRO A 247 -22.99 9.88 0.42
N ALA A 248 -23.51 10.41 1.53
CA ALA A 248 -24.64 9.80 2.21
C ALA A 248 -25.86 9.80 1.27
N ILE A 249 -26.61 8.69 1.26
CA ILE A 249 -27.87 8.57 0.51
C ILE A 249 -28.85 9.68 0.93
N ASP A 250 -28.92 9.97 2.23
CA ASP A 250 -29.62 11.13 2.79
C ASP A 250 -28.60 12.09 3.45
N PRO A 251 -28.27 13.22 2.80
CA PRO A 251 -27.34 14.21 3.34
C PRO A 251 -27.81 14.91 4.63
N ALA A 252 -29.12 14.92 4.91
CA ALA A 252 -29.72 15.57 6.07
C ALA A 252 -29.81 14.64 7.30
N ALA A 253 -29.70 13.32 7.09
CA ALA A 253 -29.76 12.32 8.13
C ALA A 253 -28.76 12.61 9.27
N ARG A 254 -29.14 12.21 10.49
CA ARG A 254 -28.27 12.31 11.65
C ARG A 254 -27.17 11.25 11.53
N VAL A 255 -25.92 11.69 11.62
CA VAL A 255 -24.76 10.79 11.61
C VAL A 255 -24.56 10.18 12.99
N ARG A 256 -24.41 8.87 13.02
CA ARG A 256 -24.14 8.01 14.17
C ARG A 256 -23.01 7.05 13.81
N ASP A 257 -22.46 6.35 14.79
CA ASP A 257 -21.35 5.40 14.58
C ASP A 257 -21.72 4.23 13.64
N ASP A 258 -23.00 3.87 13.59
CA ASP A 258 -23.59 2.83 12.75
C ASP A 258 -24.06 3.33 11.37
N THR A 259 -23.89 4.62 11.07
CA THR A 259 -24.29 5.18 9.77
C THR A 259 -23.50 4.49 8.65
N PRO A 260 -24.16 3.93 7.62
CA PRO A 260 -23.49 3.23 6.54
C PRO A 260 -22.66 4.23 5.72
N VAL A 261 -21.45 3.81 5.37
CA VAL A 261 -20.56 4.52 4.45
C VAL A 261 -19.87 3.50 3.54
N SER A 262 -19.59 3.94 2.32
CA SER A 262 -18.76 3.22 1.36
C SER A 262 -17.56 4.07 1.00
N ALA A 263 -16.39 3.46 0.97
CA ALA A 263 -15.16 4.08 0.51
C ALA A 263 -14.45 3.16 -0.49
N GLU A 264 -13.70 3.77 -1.37
CA GLU A 264 -12.84 3.10 -2.35
C GLU A 264 -11.42 3.65 -2.18
N LEU A 265 -10.44 2.77 -2.22
CA LEU A 265 -9.02 3.08 -2.23
C LEU A 265 -8.41 2.51 -3.51
N HIS A 266 -7.52 3.27 -4.11
CA HIS A 266 -6.81 2.91 -5.34
C HIS A 266 -5.31 2.91 -5.08
N GLY A 267 -4.56 2.15 -5.88
CA GLY A 267 -3.11 2.12 -5.79
C GLY A 267 -2.57 1.33 -4.60
N VAL A 268 -3.35 0.38 -4.04
CA VAL A 268 -2.94 -0.41 -2.88
C VAL A 268 -2.16 -1.65 -3.33
N GLY A 269 -0.91 -1.80 -2.89
CA GLY A 269 -0.11 -2.99 -3.22
C GLY A 269 -0.60 -4.28 -2.54
N ILE A 270 -0.39 -5.40 -3.21
CA ILE A 270 -0.72 -6.75 -2.71
C ILE A 270 -0.02 -7.03 -1.37
N ASP A 271 1.28 -6.74 -1.26
CA ASP A 271 2.05 -6.93 -0.03
C ASP A 271 1.50 -6.08 1.12
N HIS A 272 1.01 -4.87 0.83
CA HIS A 272 0.41 -4.04 1.86
C HIS A 272 -0.87 -4.68 2.42
N LEU A 273 -1.72 -5.23 1.56
CA LEU A 273 -2.91 -5.97 1.98
C LEU A 273 -2.58 -7.24 2.75
N MET A 274 -1.57 -8.00 2.31
CA MET A 274 -1.08 -9.18 3.04
C MET A 274 -0.56 -8.81 4.43
N HIS A 275 0.19 -7.71 4.53
CA HIS A 275 0.69 -7.19 5.81
C HIS A 275 -0.46 -6.78 6.75
N LEU A 276 -1.53 -6.19 6.20
CA LEU A 276 -2.70 -5.76 6.95
C LEU A 276 -3.71 -6.89 7.20
N ALA A 277 -3.50 -8.09 6.68
CA ALA A 277 -4.50 -9.17 6.69
C ALA A 277 -5.07 -9.47 8.09
N ALA A 278 -4.22 -9.49 9.14
CA ALA A 278 -4.67 -9.68 10.51
C ALA A 278 -5.65 -8.59 11.00
N HIS A 279 -5.45 -7.34 10.58
CA HIS A 279 -6.32 -6.22 10.92
C HIS A 279 -7.61 -6.23 10.10
N LEU A 280 -7.54 -6.65 8.83
CA LEU A 280 -8.69 -6.70 7.93
C LEU A 280 -9.58 -7.94 8.15
N ALA A 281 -9.04 -8.98 8.80
CA ALA A 281 -9.75 -10.21 9.13
C ALA A 281 -10.40 -10.21 10.53
N ARG A 282 -9.94 -9.34 11.45
CA ARG A 282 -10.33 -9.37 12.87
C ARG A 282 -11.14 -8.17 13.28
#